data_AF-A0A418GB84-F1
#
_entry.id   AF-A0A418GB84-F1
#
_cell.length_a   1.000
_cell.length_b   1.000
_cell.length_c   1.000
_cell.angle_alpha   90.00
_cell.angle_beta   90.00
_cell.angle_gamma   90.00
#
_symmetry.space_group_name_H-M   'P 1'
#
loop_
_entity.id
_entity.type
_entity.pdbx_description
1 polymer ?
#
loop_
_entity_poly.entity_id
_entity_poly.type
_entity_poly.pdbx_seq_one_letter_code
_entity_poly.pdbx_strand_id
1 'polypeptide(L)' 'RLSSAFETLCAYCAENMIDTPRDFMAGLVCQLESTARSLRSTFDLPDEPTGNAAPSWLTEPTPQINGLEA' A
#
# COMPACT_ATOMS: atom_id res chain seq x y z
N ARG A 1 1.53 -9.27 8.58
CA ARG A 1 2.35 -8.27 9.31
C ARG A 1 1.50 -7.28 10.11
N LEU A 2 0.35 -6.79 9.63
CA LEU A 2 -0.62 -6.06 10.47
C LEU A 2 -1.65 -7.01 11.12
N SER A 3 -2.17 -7.97 10.35
CA SER A 3 -3.08 -9.03 10.83
C SER A 3 -2.56 -9.74 12.08
N SER A 4 -1.31 -10.21 12.05
CA SER A 4 -0.66 -10.85 13.21
C SER A 4 -0.52 -9.92 14.43
N ALA A 5 -0.28 -8.61 14.23
CA ALA A 5 -0.23 -7.67 15.36
C ALA A 5 -1.62 -7.47 15.99
N PHE A 6 -2.66 -7.42 15.16
CA PHE A 6 -4.05 -7.37 15.60
C PHE A 6 -4.49 -8.67 16.29
N GLU A 7 -4.08 -9.82 15.79
CA GLU A 7 -4.31 -11.11 16.46
C GLU A 7 -3.67 -11.14 17.85
N THR A 8 -2.40 -10.71 17.98
CA THR A 8 -1.72 -10.60 19.27
C THR A 8 -2.44 -9.63 20.21
N LEU A 9 -2.90 -8.47 19.71
CA LEU A 9 -3.67 -7.51 20.51
C LEU A 9 -5.01 -8.10 20.97
N CYS A 10 -5.74 -8.79 20.10
CA CYS A 10 -6.97 -9.48 20.44
C CYS A 10 -6.75 -10.56 21.49
N ALA A 11 -5.67 -11.35 21.37
CA ALA A 11 -5.31 -12.38 22.34
C ALA A 11 -5.03 -11.75 23.71
N TYR A 12 -4.25 -10.67 23.75
CA TYR A 12 -3.99 -9.93 24.98
C TYR A 12 -5.27 -9.37 25.61
N CYS A 13 -6.16 -8.74 24.82
CA CYS A 13 -7.44 -8.23 25.30
C CYS A 13 -8.31 -9.34 25.90
N ALA A 14 -8.37 -10.51 25.25
CA ALA A 14 -9.12 -11.66 25.74
C ALA A 14 -8.56 -12.20 27.07
N GLU A 15 -7.24 -12.33 27.18
CA GLU A 15 -6.56 -12.80 28.40
C GLU A 15 -6.76 -11.85 29.59
N ASN A 16 -6.84 -10.54 29.32
CA ASN A 16 -6.92 -9.52 30.36
C ASN A 16 -8.35 -9.01 30.61
N MET A 17 -9.36 -9.61 29.95
CA MET A 17 -10.77 -9.18 30.01
C MET A 17 -10.96 -7.69 29.68
N ILE A 18 -10.23 -7.22 28.67
CA ILE A 18 -10.31 -5.85 28.14
C ILE A 18 -11.11 -5.89 26.85
N ASP A 19 -11.94 -4.88 26.61
CA ASP A 19 -12.62 -4.73 25.33
C ASP A 19 -11.64 -4.59 24.17
N THR A 20 -11.90 -5.32 23.09
CA THR A 20 -11.07 -5.23 21.88
C THR A 20 -11.25 -3.85 21.24
N PRO A 21 -10.18 -3.09 20.98
CA PRO A 21 -10.26 -1.73 20.45
C PRO A 21 -10.53 -1.73 18.93
N ARG A 22 -11.71 -2.20 18.53
CA ARG A 22 -12.08 -2.43 17.12
C ARG A 22 -12.08 -1.14 16.30
N ASP A 23 -12.54 -0.03 16.85
CA ASP A 23 -12.57 1.26 16.16
C ASP A 23 -11.16 1.77 15.85
N PHE A 24 -10.23 1.60 16.78
CA PHE A 24 -8.81 1.92 16.55
C PHE A 24 -8.22 1.05 15.44
N MET A 25 -8.46 -0.27 15.49
CA MET A 25 -7.96 -1.21 14.48
C MET A 25 -8.53 -0.88 13.09
N ALA A 26 -9.83 -0.60 13.00
CA ALA A 26 -10.50 -0.21 11.76
C ALA A 26 -9.96 1.14 11.25
N GLY A 27 -9.82 2.14 12.12
CA GLY A 27 -9.25 3.45 11.77
C GLY A 27 -7.83 3.35 11.23
N LEU A 28 -6.99 2.49 11.81
CA LEU A 28 -5.63 2.26 11.33
C LEU A 28 -5.62 1.62 9.94
N VAL A 29 -6.50 0.64 9.68
CA VAL A 29 -6.65 0.03 8.36
C VAL A 29 -7.09 1.07 7.33
N CYS A 30 -8.14 1.84 7.64
CA CYS A 30 -8.62 2.90 6.76
C CYS A 30 -7.52 3.93 6.43
N GLN A 31 -6.71 4.33 7.43
CA GLN A 31 -5.61 5.27 7.21
C GLN A 31 -4.55 4.69 6.28
N LEU A 32 -4.16 3.43 6.48
CA LEU A 32 -3.19 2.76 5.61
C LEU A 32 -3.70 2.64 4.18
N GLU A 33 -4.97 2.26 3.99
CA GLU A 33 -5.61 2.19 2.68
C GLU A 33 -5.67 3.57 2.01
N SER A 34 -6.05 4.61 2.77
CA SER A 34 -6.06 5.99 2.27
C SER A 34 -4.68 6.44 1.84
N THR A 35 -3.64 6.21 2.65
CA THR A 35 -2.26 6.58 2.31
C THR A 35 -1.78 5.82 1.09
N ALA A 36 -2.05 4.51 1.01
CA ALA A 36 -1.68 3.70 -0.15
C ALA A 36 -2.39 4.18 -1.42
N ARG A 37 -3.66 4.56 -1.35
CA ARG A 37 -4.41 5.15 -2.47
C ARG A 37 -3.84 6.51 -2.89
N SER A 38 -3.51 7.38 -1.93
CA SER A 38 -2.89 8.67 -2.23
C SER A 38 -1.53 8.50 -2.93
N LEU A 39 -0.72 7.55 -2.47
CA LEU A 39 0.55 7.21 -3.14
C LEU A 39 0.30 6.72 -4.56
N ARG A 40 -0.61 5.76 -4.76
CA ARG A 40 -0.96 5.28 -6.10
C ARG A 40 -1.40 6.41 -7.02
N SER A 41 -2.30 7.27 -6.56
CA SER A 41 -2.75 8.44 -7.32
C SER A 41 -1.63 9.41 -7.65
N THR A 42 -0.68 9.62 -6.73
CA THR A 42 0.47 10.52 -6.94
C THR A 42 1.38 10.01 -8.06
N PHE A 43 1.49 8.69 -8.22
CA PHE A 43 2.35 8.04 -9.19
C PHE A 43 1.60 7.41 -10.37
N ASP A 44 0.31 7.72 -10.52
CA ASP A 44 -0.58 7.15 -11.54
C ASP A 44 -0.53 5.61 -11.64
N LEU A 45 -0.51 4.96 -10.47
CA LEU A 45 -0.42 3.50 -10.36
C LEU A 45 -1.82 2.87 -10.26
N PRO A 46 -2.01 1.66 -10.81
CA PRO A 46 -3.27 0.94 -10.69
C PRO A 46 -3.53 0.47 -9.26
N ASP A 47 -4.81 0.30 -8.92
CA ASP A 47 -5.23 -0.16 -7.59
C ASP A 47 -4.78 -1.61 -7.31
N GLU A 48 -4.79 -2.46 -8.34
CA GLU A 48 -4.37 -3.86 -8.23
C GLU A 48 -2.86 -4.01 -8.44
N PRO A 49 -2.16 -4.81 -7.61
CA PRO A 49 -0.75 -5.11 -7.85
C PRO A 49 -0.58 -5.79 -9.21
N THR A 50 0.21 -5.17 -10.08
CA THR A 50 0.41 -5.62 -11.46
C THR A 50 1.24 -6.91 -11.58
N GLY A 51 1.81 -7.42 -10.48
CA GLY A 51 2.68 -8.59 -10.47
C GLY A 51 4.06 -8.38 -11.11
N ASN A 52 4.31 -7.22 -11.72
CA ASN A 52 5.59 -6.89 -12.33
C ASN A 52 6.54 -6.31 -11.28
N ALA A 53 7.69 -6.95 -11.08
CA ALA A 53 8.74 -6.48 -10.15
C ALA A 53 9.35 -5.13 -10.57
N ALA A 54 9.20 -4.77 -11.84
CA ALA A 54 9.69 -3.54 -12.42
C ALA A 54 8.57 -2.84 -13.23
N PRO A 55 8.49 -1.51 -13.16
CA PRO A 55 7.56 -0.74 -13.98
C PRO A 55 7.94 -0.79 -15.46
N SER A 56 6.95 -0.68 -16.35
CA SER A 56 7.13 -0.83 -17.81
C SER A 56 8.18 0.12 -18.40
N TRP A 57 8.29 1.35 -17.89
CA TRP A 57 9.29 2.33 -18.34
C TRP A 57 10.75 1.87 -18.15
N LEU A 58 10.99 0.88 -17.27
CA LEU A 58 12.32 0.31 -17.07
C LEU A 58 12.68 -0.69 -18.18
N THR A 59 11.69 -1.31 -18.81
CA THR A 59 11.85 -2.27 -19.91
C THR A 59 11.50 -1.68 -21.28
N GLU A 60 10.85 -0.51 -21.33
CA GLU A 60 10.61 0.23 -22.56
C GLU A 60 11.93 0.71 -23.18
N PRO A 61 12.08 0.63 -24.51
CA PRO A 61 13.27 1.14 -25.18
C PRO A 61 13.40 2.65 -24.92
N THR A 62 14.64 3.11 -24.70
CA THR A 62 14.92 4.54 -24.53
C THR A 62 14.30 5.34 -25.66
N PRO A 63 13.51 6.39 -25.38
CA PRO A 63 12.85 7.16 -26.41
C PRO A 63 13.91 7.73 -27.36
N GLN A 64 13.74 7.49 -28.65
CA GLN A 64 14.59 8.09 -29.68
C GLN A 64 14.27 9.58 -29.71
N ILE A 65 15.14 10.38 -29.10
CA ILE A 65 15.11 11.83 -29.25
C ILE A 65 15.55 12.08 -30.70
N ASN A 66 14.60 12.26 -31.61
CA ASN A 66 14.90 12.71 -32.97
C ASN A 66 15.64 14.04 -32.84
N GLY A 67 16.93 14.03 -33.19
CA GLY A 67 17.75 15.21 -33.16
C GLY A 67 17.08 16.31 -33.98
N LEU A 68 16.84 17.45 -33.34
CA LEU A 68 16.81 18.71 -34.05
C LEU A 68 18.24 18.94 -34.55
N GLU A 69 18.55 18.43 -35.74
CA GLU A 69 19.70 18.92 -36.50
C GLU A 69 19.41 20.38 -36.88
N ALA A 70 20.33 21.25 -36.48
CA ALA A 70 20.32 22.69 -36.72
C ALA A 70 20.84 23.03 -38.13
#